data_AF-A0A8D0GKN3-F1
#
_entry.id   AF-A0A8D0GKN3-F1
#
_cell.length_a   1.000
_cell.length_b   1.000
_cell.length_c   1.000
_cell.angle_alpha   90.00
_cell.angle_beta   90.00
_cell.angle_gamma   90.00
#
_symmetry.space_group_name_H-M   'P 1'
#
loop_
_entity.id
_entity.type
_entity.pdbx_description
1 polymer ?
#
loop_
_entity_poly.entity_id
_entity_poly.type
_entity_poly.pdbx_seq_one_letter_code
_entity_poly.pdbx_strand_id
1 'polypeptide(L)'
;MHTTKKKKTRVILRMLPISGTCKAFLEDMKKYTETFFEPWFKIPNKGTFQIVYKARNNSHMSREEVIKELAGIVGKLNSENKVDLNNPEYTIVVEIIKNVCCLSVVKDYVLFRKYNLQEVVKSNKEDGTQQDRTSASQEKNSKEGNEVENRKELNTQELNPEDINQGEAESKLSKSSNQQK
;
A
#
# COMPACT_ATOMS: atom_id res chain seq x y z
N MET A 1 9.08 29.29 -5.24
CA MET A 1 10.29 28.58 -5.70
C MET A 1 10.16 28.11 -7.14
N HIS A 2 9.08 27.42 -7.53
CA HIS A 2 8.90 26.91 -8.90
C HIS A 2 9.18 27.94 -10.01
N THR A 3 8.49 29.09 -10.01
CA THR A 3 8.65 30.14 -11.02
C THR A 3 10.00 30.85 -10.96
N THR A 4 10.48 31.18 -9.75
CA THR A 4 11.66 32.02 -9.57
C THR A 4 12.99 31.26 -9.56
N LYS A 5 12.97 29.93 -9.41
CA LYS A 5 14.13 29.02 -9.22
C LYS A 5 15.12 29.37 -8.10
N LYS A 6 14.90 30.46 -7.34
CA LYS A 6 15.74 30.88 -6.22
C LYS A 6 15.62 29.91 -5.02
N LYS A 7 16.68 29.14 -4.75
CA LYS A 7 16.86 28.30 -3.56
C LYS A 7 17.10 29.19 -2.33
N LYS A 8 16.20 29.13 -1.34
CA LYS A 8 16.32 29.89 -0.05
C LYS A 8 16.82 29.04 1.13
N THR A 9 17.02 27.73 0.95
CA THR A 9 17.30 26.78 2.03
C THR A 9 18.49 25.90 1.64
N ARG A 10 19.50 25.73 2.50
CA ARG A 10 20.74 25.00 2.14
C ARG A 10 20.51 23.49 2.03
N VAL A 11 19.97 22.89 3.10
CA VAL A 11 19.98 21.44 3.37
C VAL A 11 18.64 20.73 3.22
N ILE A 12 17.52 21.46 3.15
CA ILE A 12 16.18 20.84 3.06
C ILE A 12 16.05 20.13 1.71
N LEU A 13 15.80 18.82 1.74
CA LEU A 13 15.53 18.03 0.54
C LEU A 13 14.05 18.11 0.13
N ARG A 14 13.15 17.65 1.00
CA ARG A 14 11.71 17.59 0.73
C ARG A 14 10.92 18.22 1.87
N MET A 15 9.88 18.99 1.55
CA MET A 15 8.86 19.41 2.52
C MET A 15 7.67 18.46 2.48
N LEU A 16 6.97 18.34 3.61
CA LEU A 16 5.68 17.66 3.70
C LEU A 16 4.61 18.75 3.90
N PRO A 17 3.75 19.05 2.91
CA PRO A 17 2.62 19.95 3.11
C PRO A 17 1.60 19.24 4.00
N ILE A 18 1.29 19.78 5.18
CA ILE A 18 0.28 19.26 6.10
C ILE A 18 -0.74 20.37 6.38
N SER A 19 -2.01 20.03 6.26
CA SER A 19 -3.15 20.92 6.56
C SER A 19 -4.03 20.37 7.69
N GLY A 20 -3.82 19.12 8.10
CA GLY A 20 -4.60 18.43 9.12
C GLY A 20 -3.86 17.25 9.74
N THR A 21 -4.20 16.91 10.98
CA THR A 21 -3.62 15.76 11.70
C THR A 21 -4.65 15.08 12.60
N CYS A 22 -4.64 13.75 12.63
CA CYS A 22 -5.38 12.95 13.59
C CYS A 22 -4.50 11.79 14.11
N LYS A 23 -5.03 10.92 14.98
CA LYS A 23 -4.31 9.70 15.37
C LYS A 23 -4.25 8.72 14.20
N ALA A 24 -3.23 7.87 14.16
CA ALA A 24 -3.09 6.78 13.20
C ALA A 24 -3.96 5.57 13.58
N PHE A 25 -5.27 5.79 13.68
CA PHE A 25 -6.31 4.77 13.77
C PHE A 25 -7.36 5.04 12.68
N LEU A 26 -8.01 4.01 12.16
CA LEU A 26 -8.87 4.13 10.99
C LEU A 26 -10.15 4.93 11.29
N GLU A 27 -10.67 4.81 12.50
CA GLU A 27 -11.88 5.47 13.00
C GLU A 27 -11.66 6.97 13.22
N ASP A 28 -10.55 7.34 13.86
CA ASP A 28 -10.10 8.73 14.01
C ASP A 28 -9.80 9.36 12.65
N MET A 29 -9.26 8.58 11.69
CA MET A 29 -9.04 9.03 10.32
C MET A 29 -10.36 9.29 9.59
N LYS A 30 -11.30 8.34 9.59
CA LYS A 30 -12.62 8.46 8.95
C LYS A 30 -13.38 9.70 9.45
N LYS A 31 -13.55 9.81 10.77
CA LYS A 31 -14.23 10.93 11.42
C LYS A 31 -13.60 12.30 11.10
N TYR A 32 -12.28 12.35 10.97
CA TYR A 32 -11.59 13.56 10.57
C TYR A 32 -11.79 13.88 9.08
N THR A 33 -11.64 12.88 8.20
CA THR A 33 -11.62 13.11 6.75
C THR A 33 -12.99 13.34 6.13
N GLU A 34 -14.08 12.89 6.75
CA GLU A 34 -15.46 13.25 6.39
C GLU A 34 -15.66 14.78 6.34
N THR A 35 -15.20 15.50 7.37
CA THR A 35 -15.32 16.97 7.44
C THR A 35 -14.15 17.69 6.75
N PHE A 36 -12.93 17.16 6.85
CA PHE A 36 -11.74 17.77 6.25
C PHE A 36 -11.77 17.79 4.72
N PHE A 37 -12.42 16.82 4.05
CA PHE A 37 -12.50 16.79 2.58
C PHE A 37 -13.59 17.69 1.99
N GLU A 38 -14.54 18.20 2.78
CA GLU A 38 -15.65 19.01 2.26
C GLU A 38 -15.23 20.22 1.39
N PRO A 39 -14.23 21.05 1.77
CA PRO A 39 -13.86 22.24 0.99
C PRO A 39 -13.37 21.93 -0.44
N TRP A 40 -12.97 20.69 -0.72
CA TRP A 40 -12.42 20.28 -2.01
C TRP A 40 -13.35 19.36 -2.79
N PHE A 41 -14.13 18.52 -2.10
CA PHE A 41 -14.79 17.35 -2.70
C PHE A 41 -16.31 17.27 -2.47
N LYS A 42 -16.90 18.20 -1.71
CA LYS A 42 -18.36 18.28 -1.51
C LYS A 42 -18.97 19.31 -2.47
N ILE A 43 -20.17 18.99 -2.98
CA ILE A 43 -20.97 19.87 -3.86
C ILE A 43 -21.04 21.29 -3.28
N PRO A 44 -20.77 22.37 -4.06
CA PRO A 44 -20.62 22.41 -5.51
C PRO A 44 -19.24 21.98 -6.06
N ASN A 45 -18.26 21.73 -5.20
CA ASN A 45 -16.90 21.38 -5.61
C ASN A 45 -16.81 19.91 -6.05
N LYS A 46 -15.89 19.66 -6.98
CA LYS A 46 -15.54 18.36 -7.54
C LYS A 46 -14.14 18.41 -8.16
N GLY A 47 -13.52 17.25 -8.37
CA GLY A 47 -12.28 17.16 -9.14
C GLY A 47 -11.79 15.73 -9.35
N THR A 48 -10.73 15.58 -10.15
CA THR A 48 -9.96 14.33 -10.21
C THR A 48 -8.92 14.30 -9.10
N PHE A 49 -8.68 13.11 -8.52
CA PHE A 49 -7.76 13.00 -7.40
C PHE A 49 -6.91 11.72 -7.37
N GLN A 50 -5.73 11.80 -6.74
CA GLN A 50 -4.92 10.65 -6.34
C GLN A 50 -4.70 10.64 -4.82
N ILE A 51 -4.46 9.46 -4.25
CA ILE A 51 -4.07 9.30 -2.84
C ILE A 51 -2.61 8.82 -2.78
N VAL A 52 -1.75 9.64 -2.17
CA VAL A 52 -0.32 9.33 -1.99
C VAL A 52 -0.09 8.95 -0.53
N TYR A 53 -0.23 7.65 -0.24
CA TYR A 53 0.05 7.07 1.08
C TYR A 53 1.55 6.81 1.32
N LYS A 54 2.03 7.13 2.52
CA LYS A 54 3.32 6.74 3.09
C LYS A 54 3.21 6.47 4.59
N ALA A 55 4.07 5.60 5.11
CA ALA A 55 4.23 5.36 6.54
C ALA A 55 5.70 5.46 6.97
N ARG A 56 5.96 5.88 8.21
CA ARG A 56 7.26 5.83 8.89
C ARG A 56 7.08 5.33 10.32
N ASN A 57 7.77 4.24 10.67
CA ASN A 57 7.69 3.62 11.99
C ASN A 57 6.23 3.30 12.41
N ASN A 58 5.43 2.82 11.46
CA ASN A 58 4.08 2.31 11.67
C ASN A 58 3.89 1.10 10.75
N SER A 59 3.33 0.02 11.30
CA SER A 59 2.98 -1.22 10.61
C SER A 59 1.52 -1.65 10.86
N HIS A 60 0.73 -0.79 11.51
CA HIS A 60 -0.66 -1.06 11.89
C HIS A 60 -1.66 -0.50 10.87
N MET A 61 -1.33 0.62 10.21
CA MET A 61 -2.17 1.20 9.16
C MET A 61 -1.84 0.57 7.80
N SER A 62 -2.75 -0.29 7.32
CA SER A 62 -2.68 -0.85 5.96
C SER A 62 -2.77 0.24 4.90
N ARG A 63 -1.93 0.16 3.86
CA ARG A 63 -1.93 1.11 2.75
C ARG A 63 -3.23 1.01 1.95
N GLU A 64 -3.63 -0.22 1.65
CA GLU A 64 -4.74 -0.56 0.77
C GLU A 64 -6.07 -0.17 1.43
N GLU A 65 -6.19 -0.41 2.74
CA GLU A 65 -7.34 -0.03 3.55
C GLU A 65 -7.51 1.50 3.65
N VAL A 66 -6.43 2.22 3.95
CA VAL A 66 -6.43 3.69 4.01
C VAL A 66 -6.79 4.30 2.65
N ILE A 67 -6.23 3.79 1.55
CA ILE A 67 -6.56 4.28 0.20
C ILE A 67 -8.03 4.00 -0.13
N LYS A 68 -8.53 2.79 0.15
CA LYS A 68 -9.92 2.39 -0.10
C LYS A 68 -10.92 3.26 0.66
N GLU A 69 -10.70 3.49 1.95
CA GLU A 69 -11.64 4.24 2.79
C GLU A 69 -11.65 5.74 2.47
N LEU A 70 -10.48 6.34 2.21
CA LEU A 70 -10.41 7.74 1.81
C LEU A 70 -11.04 7.99 0.44
N ALA A 71 -10.82 7.08 -0.54
CA ALA A 71 -11.52 7.14 -1.82
C ALA A 71 -13.05 6.96 -1.66
N GLY A 72 -13.47 6.07 -0.75
CA GLY A 72 -14.87 5.86 -0.40
C GLY A 72 -15.54 7.08 0.23
N ILE A 73 -14.85 7.83 1.09
CA ILE A 73 -15.34 9.09 1.67
C ILE A 73 -15.46 10.16 0.58
N VAL A 74 -14.44 10.35 -0.26
CA VAL A 74 -14.46 11.35 -1.34
C VAL A 74 -15.58 11.05 -2.36
N GLY A 75 -15.82 9.79 -2.69
CA GLY A 75 -16.93 9.38 -3.56
C GLY A 75 -18.32 9.56 -2.95
N LYS A 76 -18.46 9.53 -1.62
CA LYS A 76 -19.72 9.85 -0.90
C LYS A 76 -20.02 11.36 -0.88
N LEU A 77 -18.99 12.21 -0.84
CA LEU A 77 -19.16 13.67 -0.78
C LEU A 77 -19.66 14.29 -2.10
N ASN A 78 -19.25 13.72 -3.24
CA ASN A 78 -19.78 14.02 -4.56
C ASN A 78 -19.47 12.85 -5.52
N SER A 79 -20.49 12.33 -6.21
CA SER A 79 -20.36 11.22 -7.17
C SER A 79 -19.65 11.61 -8.47
N GLU A 80 -19.43 12.91 -8.72
CA GLU A 80 -18.59 13.39 -9.82
C GLU A 80 -17.08 13.28 -9.54
N ASN A 81 -16.66 13.07 -8.28
CA ASN A 81 -15.25 12.89 -7.94
C ASN A 81 -14.72 11.58 -8.50
N LYS A 82 -13.55 11.62 -9.17
CA LYS A 82 -12.96 10.45 -9.82
C LYS A 82 -11.48 10.28 -9.46
N VAL A 83 -11.07 9.04 -9.26
CA VAL A 83 -9.64 8.72 -9.09
C VAL A 83 -8.94 8.82 -10.44
N ASP A 84 -7.89 9.63 -10.49
CA ASP A 84 -6.95 9.71 -11.62
C ASP A 84 -5.53 9.68 -11.06
N LEU A 85 -4.72 8.71 -11.50
CA LEU A 85 -3.34 8.53 -11.06
C LEU A 85 -2.33 9.20 -12.02
N ASN A 86 -2.79 9.65 -13.19
CA ASN A 86 -1.97 10.24 -14.25
C ASN A 86 -2.02 11.77 -14.23
N ASN A 87 -3.22 12.36 -14.23
CA ASN A 87 -3.42 13.82 -14.22
C ASN A 87 -4.48 14.30 -13.21
N PRO A 88 -4.31 14.01 -11.90
CA PRO A 88 -5.19 14.50 -10.85
C PRO A 88 -5.08 16.01 -10.65
N GLU A 89 -6.22 16.69 -10.52
CA GLU A 89 -6.27 18.08 -10.04
C GLU A 89 -5.82 18.18 -8.57
N TYR A 90 -6.24 17.21 -7.75
CA TYR A 90 -5.95 17.17 -6.31
C TYR A 90 -5.12 15.93 -5.93
N THR A 91 -4.04 16.15 -5.20
CA THR A 91 -3.32 15.06 -4.51
C THR A 91 -3.66 15.09 -3.03
N ILE A 92 -4.27 14.01 -2.55
CA ILE A 92 -4.46 13.74 -1.13
C ILE A 92 -3.16 13.10 -0.63
N VAL A 93 -2.37 13.83 0.14
CA VAL A 93 -1.15 13.31 0.77
C VAL A 93 -1.53 12.75 2.13
N VAL A 94 -1.16 11.49 2.37
CA VAL A 94 -1.36 10.79 3.65
C VAL A 94 -0.01 10.28 4.12
N GLU A 95 0.53 10.86 5.18
CA GLU A 95 1.81 10.42 5.74
C GLU A 95 1.66 10.07 7.22
N ILE A 96 1.75 8.77 7.52
CA ILE A 96 1.71 8.25 8.88
C ILE A 96 3.11 8.32 9.49
N ILE A 97 3.24 8.93 10.67
CA ILE A 97 4.50 9.04 11.41
C ILE A 97 4.25 8.56 12.84
N LYS A 98 4.82 7.39 13.20
CA LYS A 98 4.50 6.67 14.45
C LYS A 98 2.98 6.48 14.60
N ASN A 99 2.37 7.15 15.57
CA ASN A 99 0.94 7.08 15.91
C ASN A 99 0.13 8.30 15.43
N VAL A 100 0.70 9.16 14.58
CA VAL A 100 0.02 10.35 14.00
C VAL A 100 -0.22 10.12 12.51
N CYS A 101 -1.44 10.39 12.06
CA CYS A 101 -1.79 10.53 10.65
C CYS A 101 -1.72 12.01 10.26
N CYS A 102 -0.89 12.35 9.28
CA CYS A 102 -0.75 13.71 8.77
C CYS A 102 -1.33 13.81 7.35
N LEU A 103 -2.20 14.79 7.12
CA LEU A 103 -3.04 14.91 5.93
C LEU A 103 -2.90 16.27 5.24
N SER A 104 -2.95 16.29 3.91
CA SER A 104 -3.24 17.48 3.12
C SER A 104 -3.92 17.16 1.79
N VAL A 105 -4.67 18.14 1.26
CA VAL A 105 -5.14 18.15 -0.12
C VAL A 105 -4.39 19.28 -0.83
N VAL A 106 -3.63 18.94 -1.89
CA VAL A 106 -2.78 19.91 -2.61
C VAL A 106 -2.93 19.78 -4.12
N LYS A 107 -2.97 20.92 -4.83
CA LYS A 107 -2.79 20.95 -6.28
C LYS A 107 -1.31 20.82 -6.64
N ASP A 108 -1.01 20.66 -7.93
CA ASP A 108 0.34 20.80 -8.50
C ASP A 108 1.44 19.87 -7.91
N TYR A 109 1.06 18.75 -7.29
CA TYR A 109 2.00 17.87 -6.58
C TYR A 109 3.15 17.34 -7.46
N VAL A 110 2.85 17.07 -8.74
CA VAL A 110 3.83 16.64 -9.75
C VAL A 110 4.71 17.81 -10.22
N LEU A 111 4.11 18.99 -10.46
CA LEU A 111 4.80 20.23 -10.84
C LEU A 111 5.81 20.67 -9.76
N PHE A 112 5.42 20.57 -8.49
CA PHE A 112 6.30 20.77 -7.33
C PHE A 112 7.21 19.55 -7.03
N ARG A 113 7.40 18.64 -7.99
CA ARG A 113 8.29 17.45 -7.92
C ARG A 113 8.15 16.67 -6.61
N LYS A 114 6.91 16.38 -6.21
CA LYS A 114 6.55 15.68 -4.95
C LYS A 114 7.16 16.39 -3.72
N TYR A 115 7.07 17.73 -3.74
CA TYR A 115 7.61 18.72 -2.79
C TYR A 115 9.12 18.60 -2.48
N ASN A 116 9.91 18.02 -3.39
CA ASN A 116 11.37 18.04 -3.31
C ASN A 116 11.92 19.41 -3.74
N LEU A 117 12.32 20.23 -2.77
CA LEU A 117 12.79 21.60 -2.98
C LEU A 117 14.04 21.66 -3.88
N GLN A 118 14.88 20.63 -3.86
CA GLN A 118 16.10 20.61 -4.67
C GLN A 118 15.77 20.35 -6.14
N GLU A 119 14.79 19.49 -6.45
CA GLU A 119 14.32 19.26 -7.82
C GLU A 119 13.52 20.44 -8.37
N VAL A 120 12.70 21.11 -7.53
CA VAL A 120 11.89 22.28 -7.95
C VAL A 120 12.74 23.46 -8.44
N VAL A 121 13.96 23.62 -7.91
CA VAL A 121 14.89 24.69 -8.29
C VAL A 121 15.90 24.30 -9.37
N LYS A 122 15.99 23.02 -9.76
CA LYS A 122 16.77 22.65 -10.96
C LYS A 122 16.18 23.35 -12.18
N SER A 123 17.06 23.77 -13.07
CA SER A 123 16.73 24.26 -14.40
C SER A 123 16.69 23.07 -15.34
N ASN A 124 15.63 22.96 -16.15
CA ASN A 124 15.57 21.99 -17.27
C ASN A 124 16.52 22.49 -18.38
N LYS A 125 17.84 22.34 -18.19
CA LYS A 125 18.83 22.55 -19.26
C LYS A 125 19.07 21.27 -20.07
N GLU A 126 18.79 20.11 -19.48
CA GLU A 126 18.91 18.78 -20.06
C GLU A 126 17.64 17.97 -19.66
N ASP A 127 17.53 16.73 -20.13
CA ASP A 127 16.44 15.76 -19.94
C ASP A 127 15.08 16.10 -20.58
N GLY A 128 14.97 15.75 -21.87
CA GLY A 128 13.74 15.14 -22.37
C GLY A 128 13.57 13.71 -21.83
N THR A 129 12.39 13.10 -22.05
CA THR A 129 12.08 11.69 -21.70
C THR A 129 12.33 11.26 -20.24
N GLN A 130 11.40 11.59 -19.34
CA GLN A 130 11.05 10.72 -18.22
C GLN A 130 9.59 10.28 -18.37
N GLN A 131 9.35 9.22 -19.14
CA GLN A 131 8.09 8.47 -19.09
C GLN A 131 8.06 7.62 -17.81
N ASP A 132 6.89 7.51 -17.18
CA ASP A 132 6.70 6.65 -16.01
C ASP A 132 6.76 5.17 -16.43
N ARG A 133 7.82 4.47 -16.02
CA ARG A 133 7.98 3.03 -16.20
C ARG A 133 7.78 2.30 -14.88
N THR A 134 6.52 2.19 -14.46
CA THR A 134 6.14 1.32 -13.34
C THR A 134 4.87 0.52 -13.65
N SER A 135 5.03 -0.55 -14.44
CA SER A 135 3.93 -1.46 -14.78
C SER A 135 4.39 -2.94 -14.77
N ALA A 136 3.55 -3.80 -14.18
CA ALA A 136 3.57 -5.26 -14.30
C ALA A 136 4.85 -6.01 -13.85
N SER A 137 5.05 -6.13 -12.53
CA SER A 137 5.61 -7.37 -11.97
C SER A 137 4.51 -8.43 -11.99
N GLN A 138 4.57 -9.41 -12.89
CA GLN A 138 3.57 -10.49 -13.00
C GLN A 138 3.96 -11.69 -12.14
N GLU A 139 3.09 -12.06 -11.19
CA GLU A 139 3.14 -13.37 -10.53
C GLU A 139 2.31 -14.39 -11.33
N LYS A 140 2.96 -15.39 -11.96
CA LYS A 140 2.31 -16.63 -12.42
C LYS A 140 3.24 -17.86 -12.38
N ASN A 141 3.34 -18.44 -11.18
CA ASN A 141 2.99 -19.84 -10.84
C ASN A 141 3.55 -21.06 -11.64
N SER A 142 3.56 -22.21 -10.94
CA SER A 142 3.52 -23.62 -11.42
C SER A 142 4.77 -24.27 -12.08
N LYS A 143 5.53 -25.00 -11.26
CA LYS A 143 5.79 -26.48 -11.24
C LYS A 143 6.12 -27.28 -12.54
N GLU A 144 6.81 -28.42 -12.27
CA GLU A 144 7.12 -29.59 -13.15
C GLU A 144 8.26 -29.39 -14.19
N GLY A 145 9.16 -30.35 -14.45
CA GLY A 145 9.46 -31.61 -13.72
C GLY A 145 10.32 -32.63 -14.52
N ASN A 146 11.48 -33.05 -13.98
CA ASN A 146 12.44 -34.07 -14.50
C ASN A 146 13.04 -33.74 -15.91
N GLU A 147 14.10 -34.34 -16.48
CA GLU A 147 14.98 -35.53 -16.29
C GLU A 147 16.42 -35.18 -16.81
N VAL A 148 17.56 -35.88 -16.60
CA VAL A 148 18.07 -36.92 -15.66
C VAL A 148 19.64 -36.99 -15.80
N GLU A 149 20.30 -38.09 -15.38
CA GLU A 149 21.74 -38.48 -15.61
C GLU A 149 22.88 -37.71 -14.89
N ASN A 150 24.00 -38.33 -14.46
CA ASN A 150 24.31 -39.75 -14.20
C ASN A 150 25.56 -39.87 -13.27
N ARG A 151 25.47 -40.66 -12.19
CA ARG A 151 26.58 -41.55 -11.79
C ARG A 151 26.09 -42.71 -10.91
N LYS A 152 26.53 -43.92 -11.22
CA LYS A 152 26.35 -45.13 -10.41
C LYS A 152 27.49 -45.25 -9.40
N GLU A 153 27.23 -45.89 -8.26
CA GLU A 153 28.02 -47.04 -7.82
C GLU A 153 27.24 -47.88 -6.81
N LEU A 154 27.58 -49.17 -6.70
CA LEU A 154 26.88 -50.15 -5.86
C LEU A 154 27.56 -50.23 -4.49
N ASN A 155 26.76 -50.55 -3.46
CA ASN A 155 27.15 -51.65 -2.58
C ASN A 155 25.91 -52.43 -2.12
N THR A 156 26.05 -53.74 -1.93
CA THR A 156 24.97 -54.65 -1.55
C THR A 156 25.34 -55.36 -0.26
N GLN A 157 24.43 -55.33 0.72
CA GLN A 157 24.43 -56.29 1.83
C GLN A 157 23.01 -56.36 2.43
N GLU A 158 22.35 -57.50 2.22
CA GLU A 158 21.13 -57.89 2.94
C GLU A 158 21.49 -58.69 4.20
N LEU A 159 20.63 -58.65 5.22
CA LEU A 159 20.17 -59.83 5.98
C LEU A 159 18.99 -59.45 6.91
N ASN A 160 18.15 -60.43 7.23
CA ASN A 160 16.83 -60.37 7.89
C ASN A 160 16.85 -61.10 9.27
N PRO A 161 15.74 -61.29 10.03
CA PRO A 161 14.66 -60.37 10.47
C PRO A 161 14.35 -60.53 12.01
N GLU A 162 13.07 -60.52 12.43
CA GLU A 162 12.48 -60.83 13.78
C GLU A 162 12.61 -59.70 14.84
N ASP A 163 11.65 -59.35 15.72
CA ASP A 163 10.27 -59.82 16.09
C ASP A 163 9.22 -58.69 15.92
N ILE A 164 7.94 -58.85 15.52
CA ILE A 164 6.75 -59.55 16.08
C ILE A 164 6.04 -58.85 17.28
N ASN A 165 5.05 -58.00 16.97
CA ASN A 165 3.66 -57.84 17.54
C ASN A 165 3.09 -56.47 17.06
N GLN A 166 1.94 -56.26 16.40
CA GLN A 166 0.62 -56.92 16.24
C GLN A 166 -0.52 -56.24 17.06
N GLY A 167 -1.65 -55.94 16.39
CA GLY A 167 -2.80 -55.16 16.92
C GLY A 167 -2.77 -53.68 16.48
N GLU A 168 -3.66 -53.12 15.65
CA GLU A 168 -5.00 -53.53 15.17
C GLU A 168 -6.07 -53.69 16.29
N ALA A 169 -7.31 -53.16 16.16
CA ALA A 169 -7.90 -52.34 15.09
C ALA A 169 -9.11 -51.47 15.54
N GLU A 170 -9.35 -50.42 14.76
CA GLU A 170 -10.66 -49.89 14.30
C GLU A 170 -11.95 -49.87 15.17
N SER A 171 -12.39 -48.62 15.44
CA SER A 171 -13.66 -48.03 14.91
C SER A 171 -14.95 -47.91 15.75
N LYS A 172 -15.81 -47.01 15.22
CA LYS A 172 -17.28 -46.83 15.37
C LYS A 172 -17.83 -45.99 16.55
N LEU A 173 -18.21 -44.77 16.18
CA LEU A 173 -19.54 -44.16 16.34
C LEU A 173 -20.47 -44.72 17.43
N SER A 174 -20.97 -43.82 18.28
CA SER A 174 -22.42 -43.49 18.22
C SER A 174 -22.73 -42.14 18.89
N LYS A 175 -23.97 -41.69 18.74
CA LYS A 175 -24.50 -40.40 19.24
C LYS A 175 -25.05 -40.57 20.66
N SER A 176 -25.02 -39.52 21.48
CA SER A 176 -26.26 -38.82 21.91
C SER A 176 -26.03 -37.71 22.95
N SER A 177 -27.02 -36.82 22.99
CA SER A 177 -27.31 -35.74 23.95
C SER A 177 -27.14 -36.10 25.44
N ASN A 178 -26.81 -35.10 26.27
CA ASN A 178 -27.85 -34.53 27.15
C ASN A 178 -27.53 -33.14 27.75
N GLN A 179 -28.51 -32.61 28.50
CA GLN A 179 -28.61 -31.23 28.98
C GLN A 179 -27.93 -30.97 30.35
N GLN A 180 -28.00 -29.69 30.77
CA GLN A 180 -28.04 -29.19 32.16
C GLN A 180 -26.75 -29.24 33.01
N LYS A 181 -26.22 -28.03 33.25
CA LYS A 181 -26.51 -27.35 34.52
C LYS A 181 -26.72 -25.85 34.31
#